data_AF-A0A538DHV9-F1
#
_entry.id   AF-A0A538DHV9-F1
#
_cell.length_a   1.000
_cell.length_b   1.000
_cell.length_c   1.000
_cell.angle_alpha   90.00
_cell.angle_beta   90.00
_cell.angle_gamma   90.00
#
_symmetry.space_group_name_H-M   'P 1'
#
loop_
_entity.id
_entity.type
_entity.pdbx_description
1 polymer ?
#
loop_
_entity_poly.entity_id
_entity_poly.type
_entity_poly.pdbx_seq_one_letter_code
_entity_poly.pdbx_strand_id
1 'polypeptide(L)'
;MVPPAASPVRATMIHALGPLRYPERLQPRTVSMHTATARAAASCDVVFTNSEFTANEIAERLGIQRDRIRVAYPGIDARYRPEGERRELGRPYVFTTATEDWRKNRGVVEAALRLLDRDVILASLGAGGLGYVADDELPALYRGADVFVYPSRFEGFGIPVIEAMACGVACVASSHPSLDEACGD
;
A
#
# COMPACT_ATOMS: atom_id res chain seq x y z
N MET A 1 -6.81 -48.37 -2.76
CA MET A 1 -6.09 -47.85 -1.57
C MET A 1 -6.02 -46.34 -1.73
N VAL A 2 -6.88 -45.60 -1.03
CA VAL A 2 -6.81 -44.13 -0.99
C VAL A 2 -5.65 -43.79 -0.05
N PRO A 3 -4.64 -43.01 -0.47
CA PRO A 3 -3.58 -42.61 0.45
C PRO A 3 -4.19 -41.87 1.64
N PRO A 4 -3.68 -42.06 2.87
CA PRO A 4 -4.20 -41.37 4.04
C PRO A 4 -4.17 -39.85 3.76
N ALA A 5 -5.30 -39.19 3.98
CA ALA A 5 -5.40 -37.74 3.80
C ALA A 5 -4.36 -37.08 4.70
N ALA A 6 -3.37 -36.42 4.10
CA ALA A 6 -2.44 -35.58 4.85
C ALA A 6 -3.25 -34.55 5.64
N SER A 7 -2.82 -34.26 6.87
CA SER A 7 -3.42 -33.18 7.67
C SER A 7 -3.52 -31.90 6.83
N PRO A 8 -4.61 -31.12 6.93
CA PRO A 8 -4.78 -29.93 6.11
C PRO A 8 -3.67 -28.92 6.42
N VAL A 9 -3.07 -28.36 5.37
CA VAL A 9 -2.08 -27.27 5.50
C VAL A 9 -2.79 -26.03 6.04
N ARG A 10 -2.27 -25.48 7.13
CA ARG A 10 -2.78 -24.27 7.76
C ARG A 10 -2.00 -23.07 7.24
N ALA A 11 -2.69 -22.15 6.58
CA ALA A 11 -2.08 -20.93 6.05
C ALA A 11 -2.81 -19.68 6.54
N THR A 12 -2.07 -18.57 6.58
CA THR A 12 -2.65 -17.24 6.82
C THR A 12 -1.87 -16.19 6.02
N MET A 13 -2.40 -14.96 5.97
CA MET A 13 -1.74 -13.82 5.33
C MET A 13 -1.62 -12.66 6.31
N ILE A 14 -0.44 -12.04 6.35
CA ILE A 14 -0.17 -10.82 7.09
C ILE A 14 0.25 -9.74 6.09
N HIS A 15 -0.56 -8.69 5.96
CA HIS A 15 -0.32 -7.59 5.02
C HIS A 15 0.61 -6.50 5.56
N ALA A 16 0.64 -6.31 6.88
CA ALA A 16 1.48 -5.33 7.54
C ALA A 16 1.46 -5.58 9.05
N LEU A 17 2.56 -5.24 9.73
CA LEU A 17 2.63 -5.23 11.20
C LEU A 17 2.46 -3.83 11.81
N GLY A 18 2.05 -2.84 11.01
CA GLY A 18 1.79 -1.47 11.47
C GLY A 18 0.93 -1.39 12.73
N PRO A 19 -0.19 -2.13 12.82
CA PRO A 19 -1.02 -2.17 14.04
C PRO A 19 -0.37 -2.77 15.28
N LEU A 20 0.63 -3.63 15.13
CA LEU A 20 1.42 -4.15 16.25
C LEU A 20 2.58 -3.21 16.62
N ARG A 21 3.07 -2.45 15.64
CA ARG A 21 4.19 -1.52 15.80
C ARG A 21 3.78 -0.17 16.39
N TYR A 22 2.59 0.31 16.05
CA TYR A 22 2.05 1.60 16.47
C TYR A 22 0.62 1.45 17.02
N PRO A 23 0.38 0.56 18.01
CA PRO A 23 -0.96 0.29 18.52
C PRO A 23 -1.64 1.53 19.12
N GLU A 24 -0.85 2.47 19.65
CA GLU A 24 -1.32 3.72 20.24
C GLU A 24 -1.87 4.72 19.21
N ARG A 25 -1.57 4.51 17.92
CA ARG A 25 -1.98 5.41 16.83
C ARG A 25 -3.15 4.88 16.02
N LEU A 26 -3.73 3.76 16.42
CA LEU A 26 -4.74 3.04 15.65
C LEU A 26 -5.94 2.65 16.50
N GLN A 27 -7.08 2.44 15.84
CA GLN A 27 -8.31 2.04 16.50
C GLN A 27 -8.13 0.70 17.23
N PRO A 28 -8.62 0.54 18.48
CA PRO A 28 -8.44 -0.69 19.27
C PRO A 28 -8.92 -1.95 18.54
N ARG A 29 -10.01 -1.85 17.76
CA ARG A 29 -10.53 -2.95 16.94
C ARG A 29 -9.52 -3.39 15.88
N THR A 30 -8.90 -2.44 15.18
CA THR A 30 -7.87 -2.73 14.17
C THR A 30 -6.67 -3.43 14.80
N VAL A 31 -6.19 -2.93 15.93
CA VAL A 31 -5.07 -3.54 16.68
C VAL A 31 -5.42 -4.96 17.11
N SER A 32 -6.61 -5.16 17.69
CA SER A 32 -7.08 -6.48 18.15
C SER A 32 -7.15 -7.50 17.01
N MET A 33 -7.76 -7.13 15.89
CA MET A 33 -7.86 -8.00 14.71
C MET A 33 -6.48 -8.43 14.19
N HIS A 34 -5.56 -7.48 14.03
CA HIS A 34 -4.21 -7.79 13.52
C HIS A 34 -3.40 -8.60 14.54
N THR A 35 -3.57 -8.32 15.84
CA THR A 35 -2.94 -9.12 16.91
C THR A 35 -3.45 -10.56 16.89
N ALA A 36 -4.75 -10.78 16.66
CA ALA A 36 -5.31 -12.12 16.54
C ALA A 36 -4.71 -12.88 15.34
N THR A 37 -4.61 -12.23 14.18
CA THR A 37 -3.96 -12.81 12.99
C THR A 37 -2.48 -13.14 13.26
N ALA A 38 -1.74 -12.24 13.88
CA ALA A 38 -0.33 -12.45 14.22
C ALA A 38 -0.15 -13.65 15.19
N ARG A 39 -1.02 -13.79 16.19
CA ARG A 39 -1.02 -14.95 17.11
C ARG A 39 -1.36 -16.24 16.38
N ALA A 40 -2.34 -16.22 15.49
CA ALA A 40 -2.74 -17.39 14.71
C ALA A 40 -1.60 -17.87 13.79
N ALA A 41 -0.84 -16.94 13.21
CA ALA A 41 0.27 -17.22 12.29
C ALA A 41 1.35 -18.13 12.90
N ALA A 42 1.61 -18.03 14.20
CA ALA A 42 2.56 -18.90 14.89
C ALA A 42 2.22 -20.39 14.74
N SER A 43 0.92 -20.71 14.61
CA SER A 43 0.40 -22.07 14.47
C SER A 43 0.13 -22.52 13.02
N CYS A 44 0.44 -21.67 12.03
CA CYS A 44 0.26 -21.98 10.61
C CYS A 44 1.50 -22.64 10.01
N ASP A 45 1.35 -23.63 9.13
CA ASP A 45 2.46 -24.22 8.41
C ASP A 45 3.12 -23.21 7.46
N VAL A 46 2.33 -22.31 6.88
CA VAL A 46 2.77 -21.26 5.94
C VAL A 46 2.15 -19.91 6.30
N VAL A 47 2.95 -18.84 6.23
CA VAL A 47 2.50 -17.45 6.36
C VAL A 47 2.79 -16.72 5.06
N PHE A 48 1.76 -16.21 4.41
CA PHE A 48 1.89 -15.36 3.24
C PHE A 48 2.03 -13.89 3.67
N THR A 49 2.76 -13.12 2.87
CA THR A 49 2.84 -11.67 3.02
C THR A 49 3.05 -11.01 1.67
N ASN A 50 2.85 -9.70 1.58
CA ASN A 50 2.86 -8.93 0.33
C ASN A 50 4.22 -8.30 0.00
N SER A 51 5.22 -8.45 0.85
CA SER A 51 6.54 -7.86 0.64
C SER A 51 7.63 -8.57 1.45
N GLU A 52 8.87 -8.49 0.97
CA GLU A 52 10.07 -8.89 1.69
C GLU A 52 10.28 -8.06 2.95
N PHE A 53 9.97 -6.76 2.91
CA PHE A 53 9.96 -5.94 4.12
C PHE A 53 9.06 -6.53 5.22
N THR A 54 7.81 -6.87 4.88
CA THR A 54 6.87 -7.44 5.86
C THR A 54 7.28 -8.87 6.24
N ALA A 55 7.89 -9.65 5.34
CA ALA A 55 8.43 -10.97 5.66
C ALA A 55 9.50 -10.89 6.76
N ASN A 56 10.41 -9.93 6.65
CA ASN A 56 11.46 -9.70 7.65
C ASN A 56 10.85 -9.23 8.98
N GLU A 57 9.89 -8.30 8.94
CA GLU A 57 9.17 -7.86 10.15
C GLU A 57 8.44 -9.03 10.84
N ILE A 58 7.84 -9.96 10.08
CA ILE A 58 7.20 -11.18 10.63
C ILE A 58 8.24 -12.08 11.29
N ALA A 59 9.37 -12.34 10.62
CA ALA A 59 10.41 -13.21 11.16
C ALA A 59 11.01 -12.65 12.46
N GLU A 60 11.36 -11.36 12.44
CA GLU A 60 12.01 -10.68 13.56
C GLU A 60 11.07 -10.47 14.76
N ARG A 61 9.83 -10.02 14.51
CA ARG A 61 8.92 -9.60 15.60
C ARG A 61 8.02 -10.71 16.10
N LEU A 62 7.65 -11.65 15.23
CA LEU A 62 6.76 -12.76 15.60
C LEU A 62 7.54 -14.07 15.85
N GLY A 63 8.85 -14.10 15.57
CA GLY A 63 9.69 -15.28 15.75
C GLY A 63 9.35 -16.43 14.82
N ILE A 64 8.67 -16.15 13.70
CA ILE A 64 8.28 -17.17 12.71
C ILE A 64 9.49 -17.44 11.81
N GLN A 65 9.84 -18.72 11.63
CA GLN A 65 10.98 -19.12 10.80
C GLN A 65 10.78 -18.65 9.34
N ARG A 66 11.85 -18.10 8.74
CA ARG A 66 11.79 -17.44 7.42
C ARG A 66 11.35 -18.38 6.29
N ASP A 67 11.65 -19.66 6.39
CA ASP A 67 11.27 -20.72 5.44
C ASP A 67 9.76 -21.00 5.40
N ARG A 68 9.06 -20.72 6.50
CA ARG A 68 7.59 -20.74 6.60
C ARG A 68 6.92 -19.49 6.02
N ILE A 69 7.69 -18.44 5.70
CA ILE A 69 7.15 -17.17 5.21
C ILE A 69 7.30 -17.11 3.69
N ARG A 70 6.19 -16.90 2.99
CA ARG A 70 6.15 -16.80 1.52
C ARG A 70 5.69 -15.41 1.11
N VAL A 71 6.55 -14.71 0.36
CA VAL A 71 6.18 -13.44 -0.25
C VAL A 71 5.36 -13.73 -1.50
N ALA A 72 4.15 -13.21 -1.51
CA ALA A 72 3.22 -13.22 -2.62
C ALA A 72 2.88 -11.75 -2.93
N TYR A 73 3.63 -11.17 -3.86
CA TYR A 73 3.44 -9.79 -4.29
C TYR A 73 2.00 -9.55 -4.79
N PRO A 74 1.38 -8.41 -4.44
CA PRO A 74 0.07 -8.04 -4.98
C PRO A 74 0.12 -7.97 -6.51
N GLY A 75 -0.87 -8.58 -7.16
CA GLY A 75 -1.10 -8.38 -8.59
C GLY A 75 -1.70 -7.01 -8.85
N ILE A 76 -1.59 -6.56 -10.10
CA ILE A 76 -2.26 -5.35 -10.60
C ILE A 76 -3.50 -5.73 -11.41
N ASP A 77 -4.61 -5.03 -11.19
CA ASP A 77 -5.82 -5.21 -12.01
C ASP A 77 -5.56 -4.69 -13.44
N ALA A 78 -6.03 -5.41 -14.45
CA ALA A 78 -5.81 -5.10 -15.86
C ALA A 78 -6.35 -3.72 -16.30
N ARG A 79 -7.23 -3.10 -15.50
CA ARG A 79 -7.71 -1.73 -15.72
C ARG A 79 -6.63 -0.66 -15.53
N TYR A 80 -5.60 -0.95 -14.71
CA TYR A 80 -4.45 -0.06 -14.54
C TYR A 80 -3.42 -0.40 -15.63
N ARG A 81 -3.44 0.42 -16.67
CA ARG A 81 -2.57 0.34 -17.83
C ARG A 81 -2.38 1.74 -18.42
N PRO A 82 -1.34 1.97 -19.23
CA PRO A 82 -1.07 3.29 -19.81
C PRO A 82 -2.18 3.77 -20.74
N GLU A 83 -2.88 2.85 -21.40
CA GLU A 83 -3.95 3.17 -22.34
C GLU A 83 -5.30 3.41 -21.64
N GLY A 84 -6.01 4.45 -22.07
CA GLY A 84 -7.38 4.73 -21.66
C GLY A 84 -7.65 6.21 -21.48
N GLU A 85 -8.83 6.52 -20.94
CA GLU A 85 -9.22 7.89 -20.65
C GLU A 85 -8.30 8.54 -19.61
N ARG A 86 -7.94 9.80 -19.82
CA ARG A 86 -7.20 10.62 -18.86
C ARG A 86 -8.18 11.62 -18.26
N ARG A 87 -8.24 11.70 -16.93
CA ARG A 87 -9.09 12.68 -16.25
C ARG A 87 -8.33 14.00 -16.14
N GLU A 88 -8.80 15.00 -16.85
CA GLU A 88 -8.28 16.36 -16.81
C GLU A 88 -8.95 17.17 -15.69
N LEU A 89 -8.17 17.98 -14.96
CA LEU A 89 -8.67 18.87 -13.91
C LEU A 89 -8.57 20.36 -14.30
N GLY A 90 -8.40 20.64 -15.61
CA GLY A 90 -8.27 21.97 -16.19
C GLY A 90 -6.89 22.60 -16.03
N ARG A 91 -6.02 22.03 -15.18
CA ARG A 91 -4.64 22.44 -14.93
C ARG A 91 -3.79 21.20 -14.58
N PRO A 92 -2.45 21.28 -14.70
CA PRO A 92 -1.55 20.22 -14.24
C PRO A 92 -1.82 19.86 -12.78
N TYR A 93 -1.72 18.58 -12.44
CA TYR A 93 -2.01 18.11 -11.09
C TYR A 93 -1.09 17.00 -10.60
N VAL A 94 -0.80 17.11 -9.30
CA VAL A 94 -0.16 16.08 -8.50
C VAL A 94 -1.26 15.23 -7.89
N PHE A 95 -1.23 13.92 -8.13
CA PHE A 95 -2.18 13.00 -7.51
C PHE A 95 -1.58 12.31 -6.29
N THR A 96 -2.36 12.18 -5.22
CA THR A 96 -1.99 11.40 -4.04
C THR A 96 -3.21 10.67 -3.46
N THR A 97 -3.00 9.43 -3.01
CA THR A 97 -3.98 8.68 -2.21
C THR A 97 -3.78 8.89 -0.71
N ALA A 98 -2.88 9.80 -0.31
CA ALA A 98 -2.66 10.14 1.08
C ALA A 98 -3.89 10.85 1.69
N THR A 99 -4.27 10.41 2.88
CA THR A 99 -5.35 11.00 3.68
C THR A 99 -4.77 11.68 4.93
N GLU A 100 -5.63 12.20 5.80
CA GLU A 100 -5.26 12.82 7.08
C GLU A 100 -4.69 11.82 8.11
N ASP A 101 -4.62 10.53 7.77
CA ASP A 101 -3.94 9.54 8.60
C ASP A 101 -2.45 9.91 8.75
N TRP A 102 -1.95 9.91 9.99
CA TRP A 102 -0.56 10.25 10.32
C TRP A 102 0.48 9.47 9.49
N ARG A 103 0.13 8.23 9.12
CA ARG A 103 0.96 7.32 8.35
C ARG A 103 1.02 7.73 6.89
N LYS A 104 -0.08 8.27 6.36
CA LYS A 104 -0.19 8.74 4.98
C LYS A 104 0.44 10.11 4.78
N ASN A 105 0.63 10.91 5.84
CA ASN A 105 1.51 12.07 5.86
C ASN A 105 1.20 13.13 4.77
N ARG A 106 -0.09 13.34 4.44
CA ARG A 106 -0.53 14.29 3.39
C ARG A 106 0.07 15.69 3.52
N GLY A 107 0.21 16.20 4.74
CA GLY A 107 0.73 17.55 4.99
C GLY A 107 2.12 17.82 4.40
N VAL A 108 2.95 16.80 4.17
CA VAL A 108 4.26 17.00 3.51
C VAL A 108 4.11 17.33 2.03
N VAL A 109 3.09 16.79 1.35
CA VAL A 109 2.80 17.10 -0.06
C VAL A 109 2.36 18.54 -0.16
N GLU A 110 1.44 18.96 0.69
CA GLU A 110 0.98 20.36 0.71
C GLU A 110 2.11 21.33 1.02
N ALA A 111 3.00 20.99 1.96
CA ALA A 111 4.18 21.80 2.24
C ALA A 111 5.12 21.87 1.03
N ALA A 112 5.39 20.73 0.36
CA ALA A 112 6.21 20.69 -0.84
C ALA A 112 5.61 21.52 -1.98
N LEU A 113 4.29 21.41 -2.21
CA LEU A 113 3.61 22.19 -3.24
C LEU A 113 3.65 23.70 -2.99
N ARG A 114 3.64 24.17 -1.74
CA ARG A 114 3.82 25.60 -1.42
C ARG A 114 5.23 26.10 -1.74
N LEU A 115 6.22 25.22 -1.74
CA LEU A 115 7.61 25.53 -2.11
C LEU A 115 7.81 25.46 -3.62
N LEU A 116 6.97 24.72 -4.33
CA LEU A 116 6.94 24.74 -5.78
C LEU A 116 6.32 26.06 -6.23
N ASP A 117 7.11 26.90 -6.87
CA ASP A 117 6.62 28.09 -7.58
C ASP A 117 5.95 27.68 -8.91
N ARG A 118 4.91 26.85 -8.81
CA ARG A 118 4.18 26.26 -9.94
C ARG A 118 2.69 26.18 -9.63
N ASP A 119 1.89 26.53 -10.64
CA ASP A 119 0.44 26.56 -10.53
C ASP A 119 -0.16 25.15 -10.77
N VAL A 120 -0.04 24.25 -9.79
CA VAL A 120 -0.52 22.86 -9.85
C VAL A 120 -1.66 22.56 -8.87
N ILE A 121 -2.56 21.65 -9.24
CA ILE A 121 -3.62 21.15 -8.35
C ILE A 121 -3.06 20.00 -7.50
N LEU A 122 -3.41 19.96 -6.22
CA LEU A 122 -3.31 18.74 -5.40
C LEU A 122 -4.60 17.94 -5.52
N ALA A 123 -4.58 16.88 -6.32
CA ALA A 123 -5.67 15.92 -6.37
C ALA A 123 -5.46 14.89 -5.26
N SER A 124 -6.34 14.91 -4.25
CA SER A 124 -6.38 13.89 -3.20
C SER A 124 -7.76 13.28 -3.08
N LEU A 125 -7.84 12.01 -2.65
CA LEU A 125 -9.12 11.37 -2.38
C LEU A 125 -9.70 11.85 -1.03
N GLY A 126 -11.02 11.85 -0.91
CA GLY A 126 -11.72 12.16 0.34
C GLY A 126 -11.98 13.64 0.59
N ALA A 127 -12.29 13.98 1.84
CA ALA A 127 -12.69 15.33 2.25
C ALA A 127 -11.54 16.34 2.04
N GLY A 128 -11.86 17.50 1.46
CA GLY A 128 -10.86 18.50 1.09
C GLY A 128 -10.05 18.14 -0.16
N GLY A 129 -10.57 17.26 -1.02
CA GLY A 129 -10.02 16.90 -2.32
C GLY A 129 -11.13 16.58 -3.32
N LEU A 130 -10.96 15.51 -4.10
CA LEU A 130 -11.91 15.05 -5.12
C LEU A 130 -13.17 14.37 -4.55
N GLY A 131 -13.25 14.19 -3.23
CA GLY A 131 -14.34 13.44 -2.61
C GLY A 131 -14.19 11.93 -2.82
N TYR A 132 -15.33 11.24 -2.88
CA TYR A 132 -15.36 9.82 -3.26
C TYR A 132 -15.14 9.72 -4.77
N VAL A 133 -14.23 8.84 -5.16
CA VAL A 133 -13.97 8.47 -6.56
C VAL A 133 -14.19 6.98 -6.65
N ALA A 134 -14.96 6.55 -7.64
CA ALA A 134 -15.23 5.14 -7.81
C ALA A 134 -13.96 4.40 -8.29
N ASP A 135 -13.83 3.13 -7.93
CA ASP A 135 -12.64 2.34 -8.22
C ASP A 135 -12.32 2.25 -9.73
N ASP A 136 -13.34 2.29 -10.58
CA ASP A 136 -13.23 2.28 -12.05
C ASP A 136 -12.79 3.63 -12.64
N GLU A 137 -12.95 4.72 -11.90
CA GLU A 137 -12.48 6.06 -12.30
C GLU A 137 -11.02 6.33 -11.88
N LEU A 138 -10.50 5.59 -10.89
CA LEU A 138 -9.13 5.77 -10.39
C LEU A 138 -8.06 5.66 -11.49
N PRO A 139 -8.11 4.69 -12.44
CA PRO A 139 -7.12 4.61 -13.52
C PRO A 139 -7.07 5.89 -14.37
N ALA A 140 -8.20 6.56 -14.59
CA ALA A 140 -8.24 7.80 -15.36
C ALA A 140 -7.58 8.98 -14.61
N LEU A 141 -7.74 9.04 -13.28
CA LEU A 141 -7.03 9.99 -12.43
C LEU A 141 -5.53 9.73 -12.39
N TYR A 142 -5.10 8.46 -12.30
CA TYR A 142 -3.68 8.15 -12.41
C TYR A 142 -3.15 8.63 -13.77
N ARG A 143 -3.73 8.15 -14.87
CA ARG A 143 -3.24 8.49 -16.22
C ARG A 143 -3.19 9.98 -16.50
N GLY A 144 -4.10 10.77 -15.94
CA GLY A 144 -4.13 12.23 -16.13
C GLY A 144 -3.12 13.00 -15.26
N ALA A 145 -2.62 12.41 -14.18
CA ALA A 145 -1.69 13.07 -13.27
C ALA A 145 -0.32 13.31 -13.94
N ASP A 146 0.29 14.46 -13.66
CA ASP A 146 1.66 14.77 -14.07
C ASP A 146 2.68 13.96 -13.25
N VAL A 147 2.35 13.73 -11.97
CA VAL A 147 3.14 12.94 -11.04
C VAL A 147 2.23 12.38 -9.94
N PHE A 148 2.49 11.14 -9.53
CA PHE A 148 1.87 10.53 -8.37
C PHE A 148 2.81 10.65 -7.15
N VAL A 149 2.30 11.12 -6.01
CA VAL A 149 3.08 11.28 -4.79
C VAL A 149 2.53 10.38 -3.68
N TYR A 150 3.38 9.55 -3.11
CA TYR A 150 3.03 8.61 -2.04
C TYR A 150 3.95 8.77 -0.81
N PRO A 151 3.67 9.77 0.05
CA PRO A 151 4.58 10.20 1.11
C PRO A 151 4.45 9.37 2.40
N SER A 152 4.04 8.11 2.28
CA SER A 152 3.64 7.28 3.41
C SER A 152 4.85 6.94 4.29
N ARG A 153 4.71 7.13 5.61
CA ARG A 153 5.75 6.84 6.61
C ARG A 153 5.92 5.36 6.91
N PHE A 154 4.88 4.57 6.68
CA PHE A 154 4.90 3.12 6.91
C PHE A 154 3.83 2.45 6.06
N GLU A 155 4.22 1.43 5.30
CA GLU A 155 3.31 0.62 4.49
C GLU A 155 3.76 -0.83 4.52
N GLY A 156 2.82 -1.74 4.27
CA GLY A 156 3.15 -3.15 4.04
C GLY A 156 3.84 -3.38 2.69
N PHE A 157 3.40 -2.69 1.65
CA PHE A 157 3.97 -2.73 0.29
C PHE A 157 3.82 -1.33 -0.30
N GLY A 158 3.23 -1.17 -1.48
CA GLY A 158 2.86 0.13 -2.02
C GLY A 158 1.86 -0.03 -3.16
N ILE A 159 0.67 -0.58 -2.90
CA ILE A 159 -0.33 -0.84 -3.95
C ILE A 159 -0.61 0.42 -4.80
N PRO A 160 -0.84 1.61 -4.21
CA PRO A 160 -1.05 2.82 -5.00
C PRO A 160 0.15 3.23 -5.88
N VAL A 161 1.37 2.82 -5.52
CA VAL A 161 2.58 3.07 -6.32
C VAL A 161 2.59 2.18 -7.56
N ILE A 162 2.34 0.87 -7.40
CA ILE A 162 2.28 -0.04 -8.56
C ILE A 162 1.07 0.29 -9.47
N GLU A 163 -0.03 0.79 -8.93
CA GLU A 163 -1.18 1.28 -9.70
C GLU A 163 -0.82 2.48 -10.57
N ALA A 164 -0.12 3.47 -9.99
CA ALA A 164 0.38 4.64 -10.71
C ALA A 164 1.38 4.26 -11.80
N MET A 165 2.36 3.40 -11.48
CA MET A 165 3.38 2.93 -12.42
C MET A 165 2.75 2.15 -13.57
N ALA A 166 1.78 1.27 -13.28
CA ALA A 166 1.06 0.53 -14.31
C ALA A 166 0.27 1.46 -15.25
N CYS A 167 -0.23 2.58 -14.74
CA CYS A 167 -0.84 3.65 -15.55
C CYS A 167 0.18 4.53 -16.30
N GLY A 168 1.48 4.26 -16.21
CA GLY A 168 2.53 5.02 -16.90
C GLY A 168 2.88 6.35 -16.23
N VAL A 169 2.57 6.52 -14.95
CA VAL A 169 2.77 7.77 -14.21
C VAL A 169 4.07 7.70 -13.41
N ALA A 170 4.86 8.78 -13.43
CA ALA A 170 6.03 8.89 -12.58
C ALA A 170 5.62 8.99 -11.10
N CYS A 171 6.34 8.28 -10.23
CA CYS A 171 6.07 8.21 -8.80
C CYS A 171 7.14 8.92 -7.98
N VAL A 172 6.72 9.67 -6.96
CA VAL A 172 7.57 10.16 -5.87
C VAL A 172 7.07 9.54 -4.58
N ALA A 173 7.82 8.59 -4.04
CA ALA A 173 7.48 7.90 -2.79
C ALA A 173 8.44 8.30 -1.66
N SER A 174 8.01 8.11 -0.41
CA SER A 174 8.95 8.17 0.72
C SER A 174 9.94 7.01 0.67
N SER A 175 11.19 7.25 1.06
CA SER A 175 12.19 6.19 1.22
C SER A 175 11.82 5.33 2.44
N HIS A 176 11.31 4.14 2.17
CA HIS A 176 10.91 3.15 3.14
C HIS A 176 11.01 1.78 2.46
N PRO A 177 11.57 0.73 3.10
CA PRO A 177 11.93 -0.50 2.38
C PRO A 177 10.78 -1.16 1.60
N SER A 178 9.55 -1.14 2.13
CA SER A 178 8.38 -1.66 1.41
C SER A 178 7.92 -0.82 0.21
N LEU A 179 8.29 0.47 0.17
CA LEU A 179 8.04 1.37 -0.95
C LEU A 179 9.17 1.27 -1.98
N ASP A 180 10.42 1.14 -1.55
CA ASP A 180 11.56 0.88 -2.43
C ASP A 180 11.29 -0.41 -3.24
N GLU A 181 10.81 -1.46 -2.56
CA GLU A 181 10.38 -2.73 -3.16
C GLU A 181 9.20 -2.58 -4.15
N ALA A 182 8.25 -1.67 -3.87
CA ALA A 182 7.12 -1.40 -4.76
C ALA A 182 7.53 -0.54 -5.99
N CYS A 183 8.50 0.36 -5.82
CA CYS A 183 9.09 1.16 -6.89
C CYS A 183 10.04 0.35 -7.78
N GLY A 184 10.62 -0.74 -7.25
CA GLY A 184 11.65 -1.54 -7.92
C GLY A 184 13.06 -0.95 -7.82
N ASP A 185 13.34 -0.20 -6.75
CA ASP A 185 14.62 0.49 -6.49
C ASP A 185 15.66 -0.39 -5.75
#